data_AF-A0A8T6VT33-F1
#
_entry.id   AF-A0A8T6VT33-F1
#
_cell.length_a   1.000
_cell.length_b   1.000
_cell.length_c   1.000
_cell.angle_alpha   90.00
_cell.angle_beta   90.00
_cell.angle_gamma   90.00
#
_symmetry.space_group_name_H-M   'P 1'
#
loop_
_entity.id
_entity.type
_entity.pdbx_description
1 polymer ?
#
loop_
_entity_poly.entity_id
_entity_poly.type
_entity_poly.pdbx_seq_one_letter_code
_entity_poly.pdbx_strand_id
1 'polypeptide(L)'
;TARQSTFMVEMVETANILNNATERSLVILDEIGRGTSTFDGMALAWAVAERIVQMKTRALFATHFHQLTDMAKQYHGVKNVHT
;
A
#
# COMPACT_ATOMS: atom_id res chain seq x y z
N THR A 1 27.33 -1.79 -12.26
CA THR A 1 26.11 -1.14 -11.71
C THR A 1 25.63 -2.02 -10.58
N ALA A 2 25.63 -1.53 -9.33
CA ALA A 2 25.20 -2.33 -8.19
C ALA A 2 23.74 -2.77 -8.41
N ARG A 3 23.48 -4.08 -8.30
CA ARG A 3 22.13 -4.64 -8.45
C ARG A 3 21.33 -4.21 -7.22
N GLN A 4 20.38 -3.28 -7.39
CA GLN A 4 19.48 -2.88 -6.31
C GLN A 4 18.68 -4.08 -5.83
N SER A 5 18.38 -4.16 -4.53
CA SER A 5 17.52 -5.23 -4.03
C SER A 5 16.11 -5.07 -4.61
N THR A 6 15.44 -6.18 -4.90
CA THR A 6 14.06 -6.15 -5.42
C THR A 6 13.15 -5.34 -4.50
N PHE A 7 13.30 -5.51 -3.18
CA PHE A 7 12.56 -4.74 -2.19
C PHE A 7 12.83 -3.23 -2.29
N MET A 8 14.08 -2.83 -2.49
CA MET A 8 14.41 -1.40 -2.68
C MET A 8 13.71 -0.83 -3.92
N VAL A 9 13.69 -1.57 -5.03
CA VAL A 9 13.01 -1.13 -6.26
C VAL A 9 11.50 -0.99 -6.02
N GLU A 10 10.87 -1.97 -5.39
CA GLU A 10 9.44 -1.91 -5.02
C GLU A 10 9.12 -0.70 -4.14
N MET A 11 10.00 -0.37 -3.19
CA MET A 11 9.81 0.79 -2.31
C MET A 11 10.00 2.12 -3.04
N VAL A 12 10.93 2.20 -3.99
CA VAL A 12 11.11 3.39 -4.83
C VAL A 12 9.91 3.61 -5.75
N GLU A 13 9.36 2.54 -6.33
CA GLU A 13 8.13 2.60 -7.14
C GLU A 13 6.93 3.04 -6.29
N THR A 14 6.79 2.49 -5.08
CA THR A 14 5.74 2.89 -4.13
C THR A 14 5.87 4.36 -3.75
N ALA A 15 7.08 4.83 -3.45
CA ALA A 15 7.33 6.24 -3.15
C ALA A 15 6.97 7.14 -4.34
N ASN A 16 7.30 6.72 -5.57
CA ASN A 16 6.95 7.45 -6.78
C ASN A 16 5.42 7.55 -6.96
N ILE A 17 4.68 6.48 -6.69
CA ILE A 17 3.20 6.50 -6.69
C ILE A 17 2.70 7.51 -5.66
N LEU A 18 3.16 7.43 -4.41
CA LEU A 18 2.69 8.32 -3.34
C LEU A 18 3.01 9.80 -3.57
N ASN A 19 4.13 10.10 -4.24
CA ASN A 19 4.53 11.49 -4.52
C ASN A 19 3.78 12.12 -5.70
N ASN A 20 3.25 11.32 -6.63
CA ASN A 20 2.63 11.83 -7.86
C ASN A 20 1.13 11.56 -7.94
N ALA A 21 0.59 10.65 -7.14
CA ALA A 21 -0.84 10.37 -7.10
C ALA A 21 -1.63 11.60 -6.66
N THR A 22 -2.76 11.82 -7.31
CA THR A 22 -3.73 12.87 -6.98
C THR A 22 -5.08 12.25 -6.62
N GLU A 23 -6.05 13.07 -6.22
CA GLU A 23 -7.44 12.62 -6.00
C GLU A 23 -8.10 12.02 -7.26
N ARG A 24 -7.60 12.38 -8.46
CA ARG A 24 -8.11 11.87 -9.76
C ARG A 24 -7.37 10.63 -10.26
N SER A 25 -6.34 10.19 -9.54
CA SER A 25 -5.57 9.00 -9.89
C SER A 25 -6.31 7.71 -9.49
N LEU A 26 -6.01 6.62 -10.19
CA LEU A 26 -6.32 5.26 -9.77
C LEU A 26 -5.00 4.56 -9.43
N VAL A 27 -4.86 4.11 -8.19
CA VAL A 27 -3.69 3.38 -7.71
C VAL A 27 -4.03 1.90 -7.56
N ILE A 28 -3.15 1.02 -8.04
CA ILE A 28 -3.28 -0.42 -7.87
C ILE A 28 -1.99 -0.89 -7.19
N LEU A 29 -2.14 -1.52 -6.03
CA LEU A 29 -1.05 -2.08 -5.24
C LEU A 29 -1.29 -3.56 -5.03
N ASP A 30 -0.25 -4.36 -5.20
CA ASP A 30 -0.29 -5.81 -5.02
C ASP A 30 0.85 -6.25 -4.09
N GLU A 31 0.48 -6.87 -2.97
CA GLU A 31 1.39 -7.48 -1.99
C GLU A 31 2.58 -6.62 -1.51
N ILE A 32 2.37 -5.31 -1.33
CA ILE A 32 3.38 -4.41 -0.77
C ILE A 32 3.87 -4.91 0.59
N GLY A 33 5.19 -4.93 0.78
CA GLY A 33 5.83 -5.32 2.04
C GLY A 33 6.28 -6.79 2.12
N ARG A 34 6.12 -7.60 1.07
CA ARG A 34 6.51 -9.03 1.06
C ARG A 34 8.03 -9.27 1.19
N GLY A 35 8.86 -8.31 0.77
CA GLY A 35 10.33 -8.45 0.73
C GLY A 35 11.06 -8.19 2.06
N THR A 36 10.35 -7.99 3.17
CA THR A 36 10.91 -7.67 4.50
C THR A 36 10.27 -8.52 5.61
N SER A 37 10.61 -8.28 6.87
CA SER A 37 10.02 -8.98 8.01
C SER A 37 8.50 -8.81 8.03
N THR A 38 7.75 -9.80 8.54
CA THR A 38 6.28 -9.75 8.54
C THR A 38 5.72 -8.52 9.25
N PHE A 39 6.30 -8.13 10.38
CA PHE A 39 5.85 -6.97 11.14
C PHE A 39 6.20 -5.65 10.42
N ASP A 40 7.41 -5.53 9.87
CA ASP A 40 7.80 -4.34 9.12
C ASP A 40 7.00 -4.21 7.82
N GLY A 41 6.75 -5.33 7.14
CA GLY A 41 5.97 -5.39 5.91
C GLY A 41 4.52 -4.98 6.14
N MET A 42 3.89 -5.49 7.21
CA MET A 42 2.55 -5.09 7.62
C MET A 42 2.49 -3.60 8.00
N ALA A 43 3.44 -3.11 8.79
CA ALA A 43 3.50 -1.71 9.19
C ALA A 43 3.65 -0.78 7.98
N LEU A 44 4.49 -1.18 7.02
CA LEU A 44 4.69 -0.44 5.77
C LEU A 44 3.44 -0.47 4.88
N ALA A 45 2.81 -1.64 4.70
CA ALA A 45 1.58 -1.76 3.93
C ALA A 45 0.44 -0.91 4.53
N TRP A 46 0.30 -0.91 5.86
CA TRP A 46 -0.66 -0.07 6.58
C TRP A 46 -0.39 1.41 6.33
N ALA A 47 0.85 1.87 6.52
CA ALA A 47 1.21 3.28 6.33
C ALA A 47 0.97 3.75 4.89
N VAL A 48 1.26 2.92 3.89
CA VAL A 48 0.99 3.20 2.48
C VAL A 48 -0.51 3.33 2.21
N ALA A 49 -1.31 2.37 2.68
CA ALA A 49 -2.76 2.40 2.53
C ALA A 49 -3.38 3.63 3.23
N GLU A 50 -2.92 3.94 4.43
CA GLU A 50 -3.36 5.10 5.20
C GLU A 50 -3.05 6.41 4.46
N ARG A 51 -1.85 6.52 3.88
CA ARG A 51 -1.47 7.69 3.08
C ARG A 51 -2.38 7.87 1.87
N ILE A 52 -2.72 6.78 1.17
CA ILE A 52 -3.65 6.81 0.03
C ILE A 52 -5.03 7.33 0.45
N VAL A 53 -5.55 6.86 1.60
CA VAL A 53 -6.82 7.34 2.16
C VAL A 53 -6.77 8.83 2.44
N GLN A 54 -5.70 9.32 3.08
CA GLN A 54 -5.52 10.75 3.39
C GLN A 54 -5.47 11.63 2.14
N MET A 55 -4.87 11.13 1.05
CA MET A 55 -4.84 11.81 -0.25
C MET A 55 -6.18 11.75 -1.00
N LYS A 56 -7.17 11.00 -0.48
CA LYS A 56 -8.46 10.73 -1.12
C LYS A 56 -8.32 10.14 -2.54
N THR A 57 -7.25 9.39 -2.76
CA THR A 57 -6.97 8.73 -4.04
C THR A 57 -7.73 7.41 -4.12
N ARG A 58 -8.34 7.13 -5.28
CA ARG A 58 -9.00 5.83 -5.51
C ARG A 58 -7.94 4.74 -5.59
N ALA A 59 -8.11 3.66 -4.85
CA ALA A 59 -7.16 2.56 -4.89
C ALA A 59 -7.79 1.16 -4.80
N LEU A 60 -7.09 0.20 -5.41
CA LEU A 60 -7.24 -1.23 -5.15
C LEU A 60 -5.95 -1.69 -4.48
N PHE A 61 -6.08 -2.34 -3.32
CA PHE A 61 -4.95 -2.81 -2.53
C PHE A 61 -5.13 -4.31 -2.27
N ALA A 62 -4.40 -5.14 -3.01
CA ALA A 62 -4.35 -6.57 -2.78
C ALA A 62 -3.28 -6.87 -1.72
N THR A 63 -3.64 -7.62 -0.69
CA THR A 63 -2.75 -7.95 0.42
C THR A 63 -3.10 -9.29 1.05
N HIS A 64 -2.09 -9.96 1.58
CA HIS A 64 -2.25 -11.13 2.44
C HIS A 64 -2.29 -10.76 3.94
N PHE A 65 -2.04 -9.50 4.30
CA PHE A 65 -2.08 -9.05 5.69
C PHE A 65 -3.54 -8.89 6.15
N HIS A 66 -4.06 -9.89 6.85
CA HIS A 66 -5.42 -9.87 7.38
C HIS A 66 -5.70 -8.64 8.28
N GLN A 67 -4.68 -8.16 8.99
CA GLN A 67 -4.74 -7.00 9.86
C GLN A 67 -5.19 -5.72 9.11
N LEU A 68 -4.87 -5.57 7.82
CA LEU A 68 -5.32 -4.41 7.04
C LEU A 68 -6.84 -4.35 6.88
N THR A 69 -7.56 -5.45 7.10
CA THR A 69 -9.04 -5.44 7.07
C THR A 69 -9.65 -4.56 8.16
N ASP A 70 -8.93 -4.29 9.25
CA ASP A 70 -9.37 -3.40 10.32
C ASP A 70 -9.37 -1.92 9.88
N MET A 71 -8.69 -1.57 8.79
CA MET A 71 -8.74 -0.21 8.22
C MET A 71 -10.16 0.20 7.84
N ALA A 72 -11.00 -0.75 7.37
CA ALA A 72 -12.40 -0.48 7.03
C ALA A 72 -13.25 0.00 8.22
N LYS A 73 -12.80 -0.29 9.46
CA LYS A 73 -13.45 0.19 10.69
C LYS A 73 -12.97 1.59 11.10
N GLN A 74 -11.76 1.97 10.70
CA GLN A 74 -11.08 3.20 11.13
C GLN A 74 -11.23 4.34 10.11
N TYR A 75 -11.33 4.02 8.83
CA TYR A 75 -11.25 4.98 7.74
C TYR A 75 -12.51 4.98 6.87
N HIS A 76 -13.16 6.14 6.76
CA HIS A 76 -14.30 6.31 5.85
C HIS A 76 -13.85 6.16 4.40
N GLY A 77 -14.59 5.36 3.62
CA GLY A 77 -14.29 5.09 2.21
C GLY A 77 -13.42 3.85 1.96
N VAL A 78 -12.95 3.18 3.00
CA VAL A 78 -12.27 1.87 2.89
C VAL A 78 -13.32 0.77 2.96
N LYS A 79 -13.24 -0.21 2.05
CA LYS A 79 -14.13 -1.38 2.01
C LYS A 79 -13.33 -2.63 1.77
N ASN A 80 -13.59 -3.66 2.57
CA ASN A 80 -13.03 -4.99 2.37
C ASN A 80 -13.81 -5.72 1.26
N VAL A 81 -13.09 -6.34 0.34
CA VAL A 81 -13.65 -7.18 -0.73
C VAL A 81 -12.89 -8.50 -0.73
N HIS A 82 -13.61 -9.61 -0.72
CA HIS A 82 -13.08 -10.97 -0.84
C HIS A 82 -14.15 -11.80 -1.55
N THR A 83 -13.73 -12.92 -2.15
CA THR A 83 -14.66 -13.91 -2.75
C THR A 83 -15.08 -14.92 -1.70
#